data_AF-A0A5D3A022-F1
#
_entry.id   AF-A0A5D3A022-F1
#
_cell.length_a   1.000
_cell.length_b   1.000
_cell.length_c   1.000
_cell.angle_alpha   90.00
_cell.angle_beta   90.00
_cell.angle_gamma   90.00
#
_symmetry.space_group_name_H-M   'P 1'
#
loop_
_entity.id
_entity.type
_entity.pdbx_description
1 polymer ?
#
loop_
_entity_poly.entity_id
_entity_poly.type
_entity_poly.pdbx_seq_one_letter_code
_entity_poly.pdbx_strand_id
1 'polypeptide(L)'
;MADGSEKNAVVSNRKVIFKDYVFGFPKESDMVVTVDKNLKLKVASDSKDILVKNLYLSCDPYMRLLMTKRSSEIFGPYTPGTVSYKFSLCSFILF
;
A
#
# COMPACT_ATOMS: atom_id res chain seq x y z
N MET A 1 7.28 -31.80 20.58
CA MET A 1 8.07 -31.26 19.46
C MET A 1 7.11 -30.86 18.36
N ALA A 2 6.77 -29.57 18.24
CA ALA A 2 5.93 -29.10 17.15
C ALA A 2 6.83 -28.77 15.95
N ASP A 3 6.73 -29.59 14.92
CA ASP A 3 7.28 -29.32 13.59
C ASP A 3 6.64 -28.04 13.04
N GLY A 4 7.33 -26.93 13.27
CA GLY A 4 6.99 -25.63 12.71
C GLY A 4 7.32 -25.63 11.22
N SER A 5 6.48 -26.30 10.43
CA SER A 5 6.57 -26.29 8.98
C SER A 5 6.66 -24.85 8.46
N GLU A 6 7.85 -24.46 8.02
CA GLU A 6 8.09 -23.20 7.33
C GLU A 6 7.31 -23.24 6.00
N LYS A 7 6.08 -22.73 6.01
CA LYS A 7 5.31 -22.51 4.80
C LYS A 7 5.95 -21.35 4.05
N ASN A 8 6.87 -21.64 3.13
CA ASN A 8 7.25 -20.73 2.03
C ASN A 8 6.06 -20.58 1.08
N ALA A 9 4.97 -19.99 1.58
CA ALA A 9 3.79 -19.70 0.78
C ALA A 9 4.07 -18.42 0.00
N VAL A 10 4.14 -18.57 -1.32
CA VAL A 10 4.10 -17.45 -2.26
C VAL A 10 2.64 -17.17 -2.56
N VAL A 11 2.22 -15.93 -2.39
CA VAL A 11 0.83 -15.52 -2.62
C VAL A 11 0.76 -14.32 -3.55
N SER A 12 -0.39 -14.18 -4.21
CA SER A 12 -0.71 -12.97 -4.95
C SER A 12 -1.13 -11.85 -4.01
N ASN A 13 -0.59 -10.66 -4.22
CA ASN A 13 -0.92 -9.43 -3.52
C ASN A 13 -1.38 -8.38 -4.53
N ARG A 14 -2.66 -8.03 -4.52
CA ARG A 14 -3.18 -6.95 -5.36
C ARG A 14 -2.91 -5.63 -4.66
N LYS A 15 -2.34 -4.65 -5.37
CA LYS A 15 -1.94 -3.34 -4.85
C LYS A 15 -2.56 -2.24 -5.70
N VAL A 16 -3.08 -1.20 -5.07
CA VAL A 16 -3.44 0.04 -5.78
C VAL A 16 -2.26 1.00 -5.76
N ILE A 17 -1.86 1.46 -6.94
CA ILE A 17 -0.74 2.37 -7.16
C ILE A 17 -1.30 3.72 -7.60
N PHE A 18 -0.78 4.77 -6.99
CA PHE A 18 -1.03 6.14 -7.39
C PHE A 18 -0.11 6.51 -8.56
N LYS A 19 -0.69 6.83 -9.73
CA LYS A 19 0.09 7.00 -10.96
C LYS A 19 0.88 8.30 -10.98
N ASP A 20 0.19 9.41 -10.78
CA ASP A 20 0.74 10.75 -10.87
C ASP A 20 -0.12 11.74 -10.08
N TYR A 21 0.45 12.91 -9.79
CA TYR A 21 -0.22 13.97 -9.06
C TYR A 21 -1.52 14.42 -9.73
N VAL A 22 -2.55 14.59 -8.91
CA VAL A 22 -3.89 14.98 -9.36
C VAL A 22 -4.04 16.49 -9.29
N PHE A 23 -4.62 17.06 -10.34
CA PHE A 23 -5.08 18.44 -10.37
C PHE A 23 -6.61 18.45 -10.31
N GLY A 24 -7.17 19.01 -9.22
CA GLY A 24 -8.62 19.13 -9.03
C GLY A 24 -9.23 18.00 -8.19
N PHE A 25 -10.16 17.24 -8.76
CA PHE A 25 -10.81 16.11 -8.09
C PHE A 25 -10.19 14.78 -8.55
N PRO A 26 -9.86 13.86 -7.62
CA PRO A 26 -9.30 12.56 -7.97
C PRO A 26 -10.31 11.71 -8.73
N LYS A 27 -9.82 11.00 -9.74
CA LYS A 27 -10.60 10.07 -10.55
C LYS A 27 -10.03 8.67 -10.38
N GLU A 28 -10.85 7.67 -10.70
CA GLU A 28 -10.43 6.27 -10.71
C GLU A 28 -9.22 6.05 -11.66
N SER A 29 -9.16 6.79 -12.76
CA SER A 29 -8.06 6.73 -13.74
C SER A 29 -6.68 7.07 -13.15
N ASP A 30 -6.64 7.83 -12.05
CA ASP A 30 -5.41 8.28 -11.40
C ASP A 30 -4.78 7.18 -10.54
N MET A 31 -5.52 6.09 -10.34
CA MET A 31 -5.10 4.90 -9.63
C MET A 31 -5.00 3.71 -10.60
N VAL A 32 -4.16 2.73 -10.26
CA VAL A 32 -4.09 1.45 -11.00
C VAL A 32 -4.01 0.29 -10.03
N VAL A 33 -4.85 -0.72 -10.28
CA VAL A 33 -4.75 -2.01 -9.58
C VAL A 33 -3.69 -2.85 -10.28
N THR A 34 -2.67 -3.25 -9.55
CA THR A 34 -1.62 -4.17 -9.99
C THR A 34 -1.64 -5.44 -9.14
N VAL A 35 -1.15 -6.55 -9.67
CA VAL A 35 -1.09 -7.81 -8.93
C VAL A 35 0.34 -8.30 -8.89
N ASP A 36 0.90 -8.33 -7.69
CA ASP A 36 2.20 -8.91 -7.41
C ASP A 36 2.02 -10.39 -7.07
N LYS A 37 2.32 -11.28 -8.01
CA LYS A 37 2.07 -12.72 -7.87
C LYS A 37 3.08 -13.44 -6.96
N ASN A 38 4.16 -12.77 -6.59
CA ASN A 38 5.35 -13.42 -6.01
C ASN A 38 5.65 -12.94 -4.58
N LEU A 39 4.63 -12.50 -3.83
CA LEU A 39 4.84 -12.06 -2.45
C LEU A 39 5.16 -13.27 -1.57
N LYS A 40 6.38 -13.28 -1.01
CA LYS A 40 6.80 -14.27 -0.02
C LYS A 40 6.24 -13.88 1.35
N LEU A 41 5.54 -14.79 2.02
CA LEU A 41 5.00 -14.56 3.37
C LEU A 41 6.06 -14.71 4.48
N LYS A 42 7.29 -14.27 4.22
CA LYS A 42 8.40 -14.32 5.18
C LYS A 42 9.06 -12.95 5.28
N VAL A 43 9.31 -12.55 6.51
CA VAL A 43 10.10 -11.37 6.85
C VAL A 43 11.55 -11.81 7.02
N ALA A 44 12.51 -10.94 6.67
CA ALA A 44 13.93 -11.22 6.88
C ALA A 44 14.22 -11.35 8.38
N SER A 45 14.95 -12.40 8.77
CA SER A 45 15.19 -12.78 10.17
C SER A 45 15.80 -11.67 11.03
N ASP A 46 16.58 -10.77 10.39
CA ASP A 46 17.30 -9.68 11.06
C ASP A 46 16.56 -8.33 10.99
N SER A 47 15.36 -8.31 10.42
CA SER A 47 14.55 -7.10 10.30
C SER A 47 13.50 -7.03 11.42
N LYS A 48 13.20 -5.81 11.89
CA LYS A 48 12.10 -5.55 12.83
C LYS A 48 10.76 -5.38 12.10
N ASP A 49 10.66 -5.91 10.89
CA ASP A 49 9.50 -5.70 10.03
C ASP A 49 8.36 -6.65 10.43
N ILE A 50 7.13 -6.21 10.19
CA ILE A 50 5.94 -7.01 10.47
C ILE A 50 5.18 -7.16 9.16
N LEU A 51 4.93 -8.40 8.76
CA LEU A 51 4.06 -8.71 7.65
C LEU A 51 2.61 -8.73 8.13
N VAL A 52 1.80 -7.83 7.60
CA VAL A 52 0.38 -7.70 7.95
C VAL A 52 -0.52 -8.08 6.77
N LYS A 53 -1.67 -8.64 7.09
CA LYS A 53 -2.78 -8.83 6.15
C LYS A 53 -3.82 -7.75 6.43
N ASN A 54 -3.94 -6.78 5.53
CA ASN A 54 -4.92 -5.71 5.67
C ASN A 54 -6.32 -6.26 5.42
N LEU A 55 -7.24 -6.03 6.36
CA LEU A 55 -8.62 -6.51 6.30
C LEU A 55 -9.60 -5.41 5.90
N TYR A 56 -9.36 -4.21 6.41
CA TYR A 56 -10.22 -3.05 6.23
C TYR A 56 -9.38 -1.81 6.00
N LEU A 57 -9.99 -0.84 5.35
CA LEU A 57 -9.35 0.38 4.91
C LEU A 57 -10.28 1.57 5.09
N SER A 58 -9.73 2.69 5.56
CA SER A 58 -10.44 3.96 5.62
C SER A 58 -10.26 4.77 4.34
N CYS A 59 -11.26 5.61 4.05
CA CYS A 59 -11.24 6.59 2.97
C CYS A 59 -11.45 7.97 3.60
N ASP A 60 -10.37 8.54 4.13
CA ASP A 60 -10.45 9.80 4.88
C ASP A 60 -10.30 11.02 3.96
N PRO A 61 -11.05 12.11 4.17
CA PRO A 61 -11.03 13.28 3.27
C PRO A 61 -9.64 13.91 3.07
N TYR A 62 -8.78 13.84 4.08
CA TYR A 62 -7.44 14.43 4.02
C TYR A 62 -6.50 13.70 3.05
N MET A 63 -6.81 12.46 2.66
CA MET A 63 -6.05 11.69 1.65
C MET A 63 -5.90 12.46 0.33
N ARG A 64 -6.94 13.22 -0.04
CA ARG A 64 -6.94 14.06 -1.24
C ARG A 64 -5.82 15.10 -1.22
N LEU A 65 -5.48 15.66 -0.06
CA LEU A 65 -4.43 16.67 0.06
C LEU A 65 -3.06 16.09 -0.27
N LEU A 66 -2.86 14.80 -0.02
CA LEU A 66 -1.60 14.08 -0.27
C LEU A 66 -1.43 13.69 -1.74
N MET A 67 -2.50 13.68 -2.53
CA MET A 67 -2.47 13.40 -3.98
C MET A 67 -2.05 14.60 -4.83
N THR A 68 -1.88 15.77 -4.22
CA THR A 68 -1.39 16.98 -4.90
C THR A 68 0.10 17.16 -4.65
N LYS A 69 0.85 17.71 -5.61
CA LYS A 69 2.27 18.09 -5.43
C LYS A 69 2.43 19.35 -4.56
N ARG A 70 1.74 19.40 -3.42
CA ARG A 70 1.84 20.48 -2.43
C ARG A 70 2.17 19.83 -1.10
N SER A 71 3.30 20.23 -0.52
CA SER A 71 3.62 19.85 0.85
C SER A 71 2.64 20.55 1.80
N SER A 72 1.86 19.79 2.55
CA SER A 72 1.29 20.31 3.78
C SER A 72 2.35 20.22 4.88
N GLU A 73 2.38 21.15 5.82
CA GLU A 73 3.37 21.18 6.91
C GLU A 73 3.29 19.93 7.80
N ILE A 74 2.12 19.28 7.84
CA ILE A 74 1.81 18.13 8.70
C ILE A 74 2.11 16.79 8.01
N PHE A 75 1.87 16.71 6.69
CA PHE A 75 2.03 15.49 5.90
C PHE A 75 2.63 15.77 4.53
N GLY A 76 3.70 15.05 4.18
CA GLY A 76 4.27 15.09 2.84
C GLY A 76 3.38 14.38 1.81
N PRO A 77 3.42 14.78 0.52
CA PRO A 77 2.59 14.20 -0.53
C PRO A 77 2.93 12.72 -0.80
N TYR A 78 2.06 12.03 -1.55
CA TYR A 78 2.34 10.69 -2.06
C TYR A 78 3.40 10.73 -3.15
N THR A 79 4.17 9.64 -3.27
CA THR A 79 5.13 9.46 -4.34
C THR A 79 4.44 8.77 -5.52
N PRO A 80 4.39 9.40 -6.71
CA PRO A 80 3.92 8.75 -7.93
C PRO A 80 4.66 7.44 -8.23
N GLY A 81 3.93 6.44 -8.74
CA GLY A 81 4.49 5.15 -9.15
C GLY A 81 4.81 4.18 -8.01
N THR A 82 4.67 4.59 -6.75
CA THR A 82 4.79 3.68 -5.60
C THR A 82 3.41 3.27 -5.10
N VAL A 83 3.37 2.11 -4.44
CA VAL A 83 2.24 1.80 -3.53
C VAL A 83 2.16 2.96 -2.56
N SER A 84 0.98 3.53 -2.36
CA SER A 84 0.88 4.66 -1.45
C SER A 84 0.78 4.09 -0.03
N TYR A 85 1.80 4.32 0.79
CA TYR A 85 1.90 3.88 2.19
C TYR A 85 2.10 5.10 3.11
N LYS A 86 1.02 5.74 3.54
CA LYS A 86 1.04 6.61 4.73
C LYS A 86 -0.16 6.25 5.59
N PHE A 87 -0.20 6.72 6.84
CA PHE A 87 -1.23 6.53 7.88
C PHE A 87 -2.65 7.02 7.48
N SER A 88 -2.91 7.08 6.19
CA SER A 88 -3.92 7.78 5.44
C SER A 88 -4.10 7.06 4.10
N LEU A 89 -4.03 5.74 4.06
CA LEU A 89 -4.40 5.02 2.85
C LEU A 89 -5.15 3.77 3.21
N CYS A 90 -6.30 3.64 2.56
CA CYS A 90 -6.61 2.54 1.66
C CYS A 90 -5.35 1.84 1.10
N SER A 91 -4.65 1.08 1.95
CA SER A 91 -3.76 0.03 1.52
C SER A 91 -4.62 -1.08 0.92
N PHE A 92 -5.05 -0.88 -0.32
CA PHE A 92 -5.72 -1.91 -1.09
C PHE A 92 -4.73 -3.04 -1.32
N ILE A 93 -4.60 -3.90 -0.31
CA ILE A 93 -4.05 -5.24 -0.37
C ILE A 93 -5.28 -6.14 -0.38
N LEU A 94 -5.88 -6.26 -1.56
CA LEU A 94 -6.85 -7.31 -1.80
C LEU A 94 -6.05 -8.56 -2.10
N PHE A 95 -6.04 -9.53 -1.18
CA PHE A 95 -5.64 -10.89 -1.52
C PHE A 95 -6.64 -11.45 -2.52
#